data_AF-A0A7X2Z801-F1
#
_entry.id   AF-A0A7X2Z801-F1
#
_cell.length_a   1.000
_cell.length_b   1.000
_cell.length_c   1.000
_cell.angle_alpha   90.00
_cell.angle_beta   90.00
_cell.angle_gamma   90.00
#
_symmetry.space_group_name_H-M   'P 1'
#
loop_
_entity.id
_entity.type
_entity.pdbx_description
1 polymer ?
#
loop_
_entity_poly.entity_id
_entity_poly.type
_entity_poly.pdbx_seq_one_letter_code
_entity_poly.pdbx_strand_id
1 'polypeptide(L)'
;MMNNNWETTASLILKIAERLPTTLTLMILSSICGLLLGFVIAIVRIRKKRISYFIATTYLSFMRCTPAIVQLFLIYYGLPQLLLLFHINVNDWDKLIFAVITFSLHSAAFLSEVIRSSYLAVGSGQQEAAYSVGMTYFQSLRQIILPQALGLALPNLGNNLIILLKETSLAFTIGITDIMGQVQVIIGNNYGANIFEVYIIVSIMYWLLCIAIETLFGRLERRSRKGQVSIAR
;
A
#
# COMPACT_ATOMS: atom_id res chain seq x y z
N MET A 1 45.83 -5.60 13.05
CA MET A 1 45.17 -6.62 13.90
C MET A 1 43.68 -6.40 13.77
N MET A 2 43.00 -7.26 13.01
CA MET A 2 41.55 -7.23 12.80
C MET A 2 40.85 -7.48 14.14
N ASN A 3 40.10 -6.50 14.62
CA ASN A 3 39.35 -6.62 15.87
C ASN A 3 38.19 -7.60 15.68
N ASN A 4 38.24 -8.73 16.38
CA ASN A 4 37.30 -9.84 16.34
C ASN A 4 35.96 -9.53 17.05
N ASN A 5 35.30 -8.45 16.68
CA ASN A 5 33.89 -8.28 17.03
C ASN A 5 33.03 -8.81 15.87
N TRP A 6 33.07 -10.13 15.68
CA TRP A 6 32.13 -10.81 14.81
C TRP A 6 30.75 -10.69 15.47
N GLU A 7 30.00 -9.67 15.08
CA GLU A 7 28.56 -9.66 15.28
C GLU A 7 28.03 -10.94 14.65
N THR A 8 27.57 -11.86 15.48
CA THR A 8 27.01 -13.12 15.01
C THR A 8 25.83 -12.80 14.09
N THR A 9 25.60 -13.58 13.05
CA THR A 9 24.46 -13.43 12.14
C THR A 9 23.13 -13.24 12.91
N ALA A 10 22.99 -13.89 14.07
CA ALA A 10 21.86 -13.72 14.98
C ALA A 10 21.72 -12.28 15.52
N SER A 11 22.82 -11.65 15.91
CA SER A 11 22.81 -10.26 16.38
C SER A 11 22.43 -9.26 15.27
N LEU A 12 22.87 -9.51 14.03
CA LEU A 12 22.47 -8.71 12.86
C LEU A 12 20.96 -8.80 12.61
N ILE A 13 20.41 -10.02 12.65
CA ILE A 13 18.97 -10.26 12.49
C ILE A 13 18.18 -9.47 13.55
N LEU A 14 18.58 -9.55 14.83
CA LEU A 14 17.89 -8.84 15.92
C LEU A 14 17.92 -7.32 15.74
N LYS A 15 19.08 -6.76 15.36
CA LYS A 15 19.22 -5.33 15.11
C LYS A 15 18.33 -4.84 13.96
N ILE A 16 18.26 -5.60 12.87
CA ILE A 16 17.40 -5.24 11.73
C ILE A 16 15.92 -5.39 12.13
N ALA A 17 15.58 -6.45 12.86
CA ALA A 17 14.22 -6.70 13.34
C ALA A 17 13.69 -5.63 14.31
N GLU A 18 14.56 -4.94 15.03
CA GLU A 18 14.20 -3.81 15.90
C GLU A 18 13.48 -2.68 15.13
N ARG A 19 13.73 -2.53 13.83
CA ARG A 19 13.07 -1.53 12.98
C ARG A 19 11.83 -2.02 12.24
N LEU A 20 11.44 -3.28 12.44
CA LEU A 20 10.19 -3.83 11.90
C LEU A 20 8.95 -3.00 12.26
N PRO A 21 8.79 -2.46 13.49
CA PRO A 21 7.63 -1.63 13.83
C PRO A 21 7.50 -0.39 12.94
N THR A 22 8.60 0.25 12.54
CA THR A 22 8.60 1.41 11.65
C THR A 22 8.08 1.04 10.26
N THR A 23 8.61 -0.04 9.68
CA THR A 23 8.16 -0.59 8.39
C THR A 23 6.68 -0.93 8.42
N LEU A 24 6.22 -1.62 9.48
CA LEU A 24 4.81 -1.99 9.63
C LEU A 24 3.90 -0.77 9.84
N THR A 25 4.35 0.25 10.58
CA THR A 25 3.60 1.49 10.79
C THR A 25 3.40 2.23 9.48
N LEU A 26 4.46 2.40 8.68
CA LEU A 26 4.39 2.99 7.34
C LEU A 26 3.42 2.21 6.46
N MET A 27 3.54 0.88 6.42
CA MET A 27 2.68 0.02 5.61
C MET A 27 1.21 0.13 6.03
N ILE A 28 0.90 -0.03 7.32
CA ILE A 28 -0.48 -0.07 7.83
C ILE A 28 -1.16 1.28 7.66
N LEU A 29 -0.53 2.39 8.08
CA LEU A 29 -1.13 3.72 7.95
C LEU A 29 -1.35 4.09 6.49
N SER A 30 -0.36 3.82 5.63
CA SER A 30 -0.49 4.11 4.19
C SER A 30 -1.54 3.25 3.52
N SER A 31 -1.71 1.99 3.95
CA SER A 31 -2.75 1.10 3.44
C SER A 31 -4.14 1.58 3.82
N ILE A 32 -4.35 2.00 5.08
CA ILE A 32 -5.65 2.48 5.56
C ILE A 32 -6.04 3.77 4.84
N CYS A 33 -5.13 4.76 4.83
CA CYS A 33 -5.37 6.03 4.15
C CYS A 33 -5.52 5.83 2.63
N GLY A 34 -4.69 4.98 2.03
CA GLY A 34 -4.76 4.63 0.61
C GLY A 34 -6.08 3.94 0.24
N LEU A 35 -6.58 3.04 1.08
CA LEU A 35 -7.86 2.35 0.86
C LEU A 35 -9.04 3.33 0.93
N LEU A 36 -9.05 4.21 1.94
CA LEU A 36 -10.09 5.23 2.09
C LEU A 36 -10.11 6.18 0.88
N LEU A 37 -8.95 6.71 0.49
CA LEU A 37 -8.84 7.59 -0.66
C LEU A 37 -9.16 6.86 -1.97
N GLY A 38 -8.66 5.63 -2.14
CA GLY A 38 -8.94 4.78 -3.29
C GLY A 38 -10.42 4.48 -3.45
N PHE A 39 -11.14 4.25 -2.35
CA PHE A 39 -12.60 4.07 -2.35
C PHE A 39 -13.33 5.32 -2.84
N VAL A 40 -12.96 6.50 -2.35
CA VAL A 40 -13.54 7.77 -2.81
C VAL A 40 -13.31 7.97 -4.32
N ILE A 41 -12.08 7.74 -4.78
CA ILE A 41 -11.73 7.85 -6.21
C ILE A 41 -12.49 6.83 -7.06
N ALA A 42 -12.65 5.60 -6.57
CA ALA A 42 -13.43 4.57 -7.26
C ALA A 42 -14.89 5.00 -7.45
N ILE A 43 -15.54 5.57 -6.43
CA ILE A 43 -16.92 6.10 -6.54
C ILE A 43 -16.99 7.18 -7.62
N VAL A 44 -16.05 8.12 -7.64
CA VAL A 44 -15.99 9.19 -8.65
C VAL A 44 -15.88 8.59 -10.06
N ARG A 45 -15.02 7.59 -10.23
CA ARG A 45 -14.78 6.90 -11.52
C ARG A 45 -15.98 6.06 -11.97
N ILE A 46 -16.74 5.48 -11.04
CA ILE A 46 -17.99 4.76 -11.33
C ILE A 46 -19.10 5.72 -11.77
N ARG A 47 -19.24 6.88 -11.10
CA ARG A 47 -20.31 7.85 -11.41
C ARG A 47 -20.08 8.65 -12.69
N LYS A 48 -18.86 8.69 -13.23
CA LYS A 48 -18.52 9.32 -14.52
C LYS A 48 -18.96 10.78 -14.69
N LYS A 49 -19.04 11.57 -13.61
CA LYS A 49 -19.26 13.04 -13.72
C LYS A 49 -18.06 13.69 -14.40
N ARG A 50 -18.27 14.43 -15.49
CA ARG A 50 -17.22 14.92 -16.41
C ARG A 50 -15.97 15.48 -15.72
N ILE A 51 -16.14 16.48 -14.84
CA ILE A 51 -15.02 17.19 -14.19
C ILE A 51 -14.30 16.27 -13.19
N SER A 52 -15.03 15.68 -12.25
CA SER A 52 -14.43 14.80 -11.22
C SER A 52 -13.80 13.55 -11.83
N TYR A 53 -14.40 13.00 -12.89
CA TYR A 53 -13.85 11.89 -13.65
C TYR A 53 -12.53 12.28 -14.32
N PHE A 54 -12.46 13.46 -14.94
CA PHE A 54 -11.21 13.96 -15.53
C PHE A 54 -10.11 14.10 -14.47
N ILE A 55 -10.39 14.79 -13.36
CA ILE A 55 -9.43 14.98 -12.25
C ILE A 55 -8.93 13.62 -11.72
N ALA A 56 -9.85 12.70 -11.43
CA ALA A 56 -9.50 11.35 -10.97
C ALA A 56 -8.64 10.62 -12.01
N THR A 57 -8.97 10.69 -13.29
CA THR A 57 -8.22 10.01 -14.35
C THR A 57 -6.79 10.55 -14.47
N THR A 58 -6.63 11.87 -14.41
CA THR A 58 -5.32 12.52 -14.44
C THR A 58 -4.47 12.13 -13.23
N TYR A 59 -5.07 12.17 -12.03
CA TYR A 59 -4.43 11.68 -10.80
C TYR A 59 -3.96 10.24 -10.94
N LEU A 60 -4.83 9.33 -11.40
CA LEU A 60 -4.52 7.92 -11.57
C LEU A 60 -3.39 7.69 -12.58
N SER A 61 -3.42 8.43 -13.69
CA SER A 61 -2.36 8.37 -14.70
C SER A 61 -1.02 8.79 -14.10
N PHE A 62 -0.97 9.93 -13.40
CA PHE A 62 0.26 10.42 -12.78
C PHE A 62 0.81 9.44 -11.73
N MET A 63 -0.06 8.99 -10.81
CA MET A 63 0.36 8.14 -9.69
C MET A 63 0.82 6.75 -10.13
N ARG A 64 0.22 6.18 -11.19
CA ARG A 64 0.58 4.85 -11.69
C ARG A 64 1.76 4.86 -12.66
N CYS A 65 2.01 5.98 -13.34
CA CYS A 65 3.09 6.10 -14.32
C CYS A 65 4.37 6.73 -13.75
N THR A 66 4.35 7.20 -12.50
CA THR A 66 5.51 7.79 -11.83
C THR A 66 6.05 6.84 -10.76
N PRO A 67 7.38 6.60 -10.68
CA PRO A 67 7.97 5.76 -9.63
C PRO A 67 7.66 6.29 -8.22
N ALA A 68 7.42 5.39 -7.27
CA ALA A 68 7.10 5.75 -5.89
C ALA A 68 8.21 6.58 -5.21
N ILE A 69 9.49 6.30 -5.51
CA ILE A 69 10.62 7.10 -4.99
C ILE A 69 10.56 8.55 -5.47
N VAL A 70 10.18 8.78 -6.73
CA VAL A 70 10.04 10.14 -7.28
C VAL A 70 8.87 10.86 -6.60
N GLN A 71 7.76 10.15 -6.36
CA GLN A 71 6.63 10.68 -5.60
C GLN A 71 7.01 10.99 -4.14
N LEU A 72 7.88 10.18 -3.52
CA LEU A 72 8.39 10.42 -2.18
C LEU A 72 9.19 11.71 -2.12
N PHE A 73 10.11 11.92 -3.05
CA PHE A 73 10.88 13.16 -3.12
C PHE A 73 10.02 14.36 -3.47
N LEU A 74 9.06 14.22 -4.38
CA LEU A 74 8.14 15.31 -4.71
C LEU A 74 7.33 15.76 -3.49
N ILE A 75 6.81 14.82 -2.70
CA ILE A 75 6.07 15.16 -1.49
C ILE A 75 6.99 15.69 -0.39
N TYR A 76 8.12 15.03 -0.12
CA TYR A 76 9.00 15.44 0.97
C TYR A 76 9.69 16.79 0.73
N TYR A 77 10.20 17.04 -0.48
CA TYR A 77 10.90 18.29 -0.80
C TYR A 77 9.98 19.34 -1.45
N GLY A 78 8.98 18.93 -2.23
CA GLY A 78 8.12 19.84 -2.98
C GLY A 78 6.89 20.32 -2.23
N LEU A 79 6.23 19.46 -1.44
CA LEU A 79 5.01 19.85 -0.71
C LEU A 79 5.25 21.00 0.28
N PRO A 80 6.33 21.03 1.09
CA PRO A 80 6.60 22.17 1.97
C PRO A 80 6.77 23.48 1.21
N GLN A 81 7.46 23.45 0.07
CA GLN A 81 7.66 24.64 -0.78
C GLN A 81 6.33 25.16 -1.35
N LEU A 82 5.45 24.25 -1.78
CA LEU A 82 4.12 24.61 -2.28
C LEU A 82 3.24 25.19 -1.17
N LEU A 83 3.24 24.59 0.01
CA LEU A 83 2.43 25.04 1.15
C LEU A 83 2.92 26.38 1.73
N LEU A 84 4.21 26.66 1.63
CA LEU A 84 4.78 27.95 2.03
C LEU A 84 4.22 29.12 1.20
N LEU A 85 3.85 28.88 -0.07
CA LEU A 85 3.16 29.88 -0.91
C LEU A 85 1.80 30.30 -0.32
N PHE A 86 1.21 29.46 0.52
CA PHE A 86 -0.03 29.72 1.24
C PHE A 86 0.20 30.05 2.73
N HIS A 87 1.43 30.39 3.11
CA HIS A 87 1.84 30.69 4.49
C HIS A 87 1.67 29.52 5.48
N ILE A 88 1.67 28.27 5.00
CA ILE A 88 1.61 27.07 5.83
C ILE A 88 3.02 26.46 5.92
N ASN A 89 3.65 26.54 7.09
CA ASN A 89 4.97 25.93 7.32
C ASN A 89 4.81 24.50 7.85
N VAL A 90 5.31 23.53 7.09
CA VAL A 90 5.34 22.10 7.45
C VAL A 90 6.75 21.52 7.48
N ASN A 91 7.80 22.36 7.42
CA ASN A 91 9.18 21.88 7.35
C ASN A 91 9.62 21.09 8.60
N ASP A 92 9.01 21.39 9.75
CA ASP A 92 9.30 20.73 11.03
C ASP A 92 8.45 19.47 11.26
N TRP A 93 7.61 19.08 10.30
CA TRP A 93 6.80 17.87 10.42
C TRP A 93 7.69 16.63 10.37
N ASP A 94 7.24 15.59 11.08
CA ASP A 94 7.92 14.30 11.06
C ASP A 94 7.97 13.74 9.63
N LYS A 95 9.15 13.27 9.22
CA LYS A 95 9.41 12.61 7.93
C LYS A 95 8.43 11.46 7.66
N LEU A 96 8.01 10.76 8.71
CA LEU A 96 7.03 9.68 8.64
C LEU A 96 5.70 10.16 8.06
N ILE A 97 5.27 11.40 8.37
CA ILE A 97 4.04 11.99 7.82
C ILE A 97 4.15 12.12 6.30
N PHE A 98 5.25 12.64 5.79
CA PHE A 98 5.48 12.77 4.35
C PHE A 98 5.51 11.41 3.66
N ALA A 99 6.20 10.41 4.24
CA ALA A 99 6.22 9.06 3.71
C ALA A 99 4.81 8.43 3.68
N VAL A 100 4.02 8.57 4.75
CA VAL A 100 2.64 8.07 4.79
C VAL A 100 1.77 8.77 3.75
N ILE A 101 1.89 10.09 3.57
CA ILE A 101 1.15 10.82 2.53
C ILE A 101 1.52 10.27 1.14
N THR A 102 2.81 10.17 0.82
CA THR A 102 3.28 9.64 -0.47
C THR A 102 2.70 8.26 -0.74
N PHE A 103 2.93 7.32 0.17
CA PHE A 103 2.56 5.93 -0.02
C PHE A 103 1.04 5.73 0.00
N SER A 104 0.30 6.56 0.74
CA SER A 104 -1.17 6.60 0.68
C SER A 104 -1.68 7.04 -0.68
N LEU A 105 -1.13 8.13 -1.25
CA LEU A 105 -1.49 8.62 -2.57
C LEU A 105 -1.15 7.58 -3.65
N HIS A 106 0.05 7.02 -3.57
CA HIS A 106 0.50 5.95 -4.45
C HIS A 106 -0.46 4.75 -4.43
N SER A 107 -0.68 4.18 -3.23
CA SER A 107 -1.55 3.01 -3.04
C SER A 107 -3.00 3.29 -3.44
N ALA A 108 -3.53 4.47 -3.13
CA ALA A 108 -4.90 4.87 -3.48
C ALA A 108 -5.19 4.77 -4.99
N ALA A 109 -4.20 5.06 -5.83
CA ALA A 109 -4.37 4.96 -7.27
C ALA A 109 -4.64 3.52 -7.72
N PHE A 110 -3.84 2.57 -7.23
CA PHE A 110 -4.02 1.15 -7.52
C PHE A 110 -5.27 0.58 -6.87
N LEU A 111 -5.51 0.91 -5.59
CA LEU A 111 -6.69 0.45 -4.85
C LEU A 111 -8.00 0.96 -5.46
N SER A 112 -8.03 2.18 -6.01
CA SER A 112 -9.23 2.68 -6.69
C SER A 112 -9.62 1.84 -7.92
N GLU A 113 -8.64 1.36 -8.69
CA GLU A 113 -8.89 0.51 -9.85
C GLU A 113 -9.25 -0.92 -9.45
N VAL A 114 -8.70 -1.42 -8.34
CA VAL A 114 -9.14 -2.69 -7.73
C VAL A 114 -10.60 -2.60 -7.30
N ILE A 115 -10.97 -1.60 -6.48
CA ILE A 115 -12.34 -1.42 -6.00
C ILE A 115 -13.31 -1.24 -7.18
N ARG A 116 -12.96 -0.40 -8.16
CA ARG A 116 -13.78 -0.15 -9.35
C ARG A 116 -13.97 -1.41 -10.19
N SER A 117 -12.90 -2.16 -10.46
CA SER A 117 -12.99 -3.37 -11.29
C SER A 117 -13.77 -4.47 -10.58
N SER A 118 -13.57 -4.67 -9.28
CA SER A 118 -14.34 -5.61 -8.47
C SER A 118 -15.81 -5.25 -8.37
N TYR A 119 -16.16 -3.96 -8.25
CA TYR A 119 -17.55 -3.49 -8.28
C TYR A 119 -18.22 -3.83 -9.62
N LEU A 120 -17.55 -3.56 -10.74
CA LEU A 120 -18.09 -3.81 -12.08
C LEU A 120 -18.20 -5.31 -12.40
N ALA A 121 -17.33 -6.13 -11.81
CA ALA A 121 -17.30 -7.58 -12.03
C ALA A 121 -18.50 -8.34 -11.43
N VAL A 122 -19.23 -7.75 -10.46
CA VAL A 122 -20.47 -8.35 -9.92
C VAL A 122 -21.58 -8.42 -10.99
N GLY A 123 -21.53 -7.58 -12.02
CA GLY A 123 -22.47 -7.56 -13.14
C GLY A 123 -23.76 -6.77 -12.83
N SER A 124 -24.30 -6.09 -13.85
CA SER A 124 -25.52 -5.28 -13.70
C SER A 124 -26.76 -6.12 -13.38
N GLY A 125 -26.80 -7.38 -13.82
CA GLY A 125 -27.93 -8.28 -13.59
C GLY A 125 -28.26 -8.52 -12.10
N GLN A 126 -27.25 -8.54 -11.23
CA GLN A 126 -27.47 -8.63 -9.77
C GLN A 126 -28.17 -7.39 -9.23
N GLN A 127 -27.82 -6.22 -9.77
CA GLN A 127 -28.43 -4.95 -9.41
C GLN A 127 -29.86 -4.83 -9.96
N GLU A 128 -30.08 -5.26 -11.20
CA GLU A 128 -31.41 -5.33 -11.83
C GLU A 128 -32.34 -6.31 -11.09
N ALA A 129 -31.86 -7.50 -10.73
CA ALA A 129 -32.63 -8.48 -9.96
C ALA A 129 -33.02 -7.95 -8.57
N ALA A 130 -32.12 -7.25 -7.89
CA ALA A 130 -32.41 -6.60 -6.62
C ALA A 130 -33.54 -5.56 -6.75
N TYR A 131 -33.52 -4.75 -7.81
CA TYR A 131 -34.57 -3.78 -8.09
C TYR A 131 -35.91 -4.43 -8.42
N SER A 132 -35.91 -5.55 -9.14
CA SER A 132 -37.14 -6.31 -9.46
C SER A 132 -37.87 -6.84 -8.23
N VAL A 133 -37.17 -7.06 -7.12
CA VAL A 133 -37.76 -7.45 -5.82
C VAL A 133 -37.97 -6.25 -4.87
N GLY A 134 -37.89 -5.02 -5.39
CA GLY A 134 -38.21 -3.80 -4.64
C GLY A 134 -37.09 -3.27 -3.75
N MET A 135 -35.84 -3.74 -3.89
CA MET A 135 -34.73 -3.20 -3.09
C MET A 135 -34.36 -1.79 -3.55
N THR A 136 -34.08 -0.92 -2.60
CA THR A 136 -33.42 0.37 -2.86
C THR A 136 -31.95 0.16 -3.26
N TYR A 137 -31.34 1.17 -3.91
CA TYR A 137 -29.91 1.13 -4.25
C TYR A 137 -29.02 0.80 -3.05
N PHE A 138 -29.29 1.39 -1.88
CA PHE A 138 -28.47 1.13 -0.69
C PHE A 138 -28.63 -0.29 -0.14
N GLN A 139 -29.85 -0.84 -0.18
CA GLN A 139 -30.09 -2.24 0.18
C GLN A 139 -29.36 -3.18 -0.78
N SER A 140 -29.52 -2.99 -2.10
CA SER A 140 -28.84 -3.78 -3.13
C SER A 140 -27.31 -3.69 -2.98
N LEU A 141 -26.78 -2.49 -2.77
CA LEU A 141 -25.36 -2.25 -2.59
C LEU A 141 -24.81 -2.97 -1.35
N ARG A 142 -25.44 -2.80 -0.19
CA ARG A 142 -24.95 -3.35 1.09
C ARG A 142 -25.11 -4.87 1.18
N GLN A 143 -26.22 -5.42 0.68
CA GLN A 143 -26.58 -6.82 0.91
C GLN A 143 -26.10 -7.74 -0.22
N ILE A 144 -25.97 -7.24 -1.45
CA ILE A 144 -25.68 -8.07 -2.64
C ILE A 144 -24.34 -7.67 -3.24
N ILE A 145 -24.16 -6.41 -3.61
CA ILE A 145 -23.02 -5.98 -4.43
C ILE A 145 -21.73 -5.93 -3.63
N LEU A 146 -21.71 -5.26 -2.47
CA LEU A 146 -20.50 -5.06 -1.68
C LEU A 146 -19.88 -6.39 -1.19
N PRO A 147 -20.62 -7.35 -0.63
CA PRO A 147 -20.05 -8.64 -0.21
C PRO A 147 -19.38 -9.39 -1.37
N GLN A 148 -20.00 -9.39 -2.55
CA GLN A 148 -19.46 -10.05 -3.73
C GLN A 148 -18.23 -9.32 -4.28
N ALA A 149 -18.31 -7.99 -4.39
CA ALA A 149 -17.19 -7.15 -4.84
C ALA A 149 -15.99 -7.26 -3.90
N LEU A 150 -16.20 -7.32 -2.57
CA LEU A 150 -15.12 -7.52 -1.61
C LEU A 150 -14.42 -8.87 -1.83
N GLY A 151 -15.17 -9.94 -2.06
CA GLY A 151 -14.60 -11.24 -2.39
C GLY A 151 -13.73 -11.21 -3.65
N LEU A 152 -14.15 -10.47 -4.67
CA LEU A 152 -13.40 -10.28 -5.92
C LEU A 152 -12.18 -9.35 -5.75
N ALA A 153 -12.21 -8.43 -4.79
CA ALA A 153 -11.13 -7.49 -4.52
C ALA A 153 -9.99 -8.10 -3.70
N LEU A 154 -10.30 -9.05 -2.80
CA LEU A 154 -9.37 -9.59 -1.80
C LEU A 154 -7.98 -10.00 -2.35
N PRO A 155 -7.87 -10.77 -3.46
CA PRO A 155 -6.55 -11.15 -3.98
C PRO A 155 -5.70 -9.95 -4.38
N ASN A 156 -6.32 -8.96 -5.04
CA ASN A 156 -5.64 -7.75 -5.49
C ASN A 156 -5.32 -6.80 -4.33
N LEU A 157 -6.15 -6.76 -3.28
CA LEU A 157 -5.84 -6.02 -2.05
C LEU A 157 -4.59 -6.59 -1.37
N GLY A 158 -4.49 -7.92 -1.27
CA GLY A 158 -3.31 -8.59 -0.71
C GLY A 158 -2.05 -8.32 -1.51
N ASN A 159 -2.14 -8.40 -2.84
CA ASN A 159 -1.02 -8.06 -3.72
C ASN A 159 -0.58 -6.60 -3.56
N ASN A 160 -1.53 -5.66 -3.45
CA ASN A 160 -1.20 -4.26 -3.21
C ASN A 160 -0.47 -4.06 -1.88
N LEU A 161 -0.88 -4.76 -0.82
CA LEU A 161 -0.22 -4.69 0.48
C LEU A 161 1.22 -5.23 0.43
N ILE A 162 1.46 -6.32 -0.31
CA ILE A 162 2.81 -6.88 -0.54
C ILE A 162 3.69 -5.88 -1.32
N ILE A 163 3.14 -5.23 -2.35
CA ILE A 163 3.85 -4.19 -3.09
C ILE A 163 4.19 -3.04 -2.15
N LEU A 164 3.21 -2.53 -1.40
CA LEU A 164 3.38 -1.42 -0.48
C LEU A 164 4.43 -1.70 0.60
N LEU A 165 4.45 -2.92 1.16
CA LEU A 165 5.50 -3.33 2.10
C LEU A 165 6.90 -3.11 1.52
N LYS A 166 7.12 -3.52 0.26
CA LYS A 166 8.40 -3.33 -0.43
C LYS A 166 8.67 -1.85 -0.70
N GLU A 167 7.65 -1.08 -1.10
CA GLU A 167 7.78 0.36 -1.35
C GLU A 167 8.15 1.14 -0.08
N THR A 168 7.73 0.69 1.11
CA THR A 168 8.13 1.35 2.37
C THR A 168 9.65 1.38 2.58
N SER A 169 10.39 0.44 1.96
CA SER A 169 11.85 0.45 2.00
C SER A 169 12.44 1.73 1.39
N LEU A 170 11.74 2.42 0.48
CA LEU A 170 12.22 3.68 -0.09
C LEU A 170 12.29 4.81 0.94
N ALA A 171 11.61 4.68 2.08
CA ALA A 171 11.57 5.69 3.14
C ALA A 171 12.95 6.03 3.72
N PHE A 172 13.91 5.08 3.69
CA PHE A 172 15.27 5.37 4.18
C PHE A 172 15.96 6.48 3.39
N THR A 173 15.57 6.69 2.12
CA THR A 173 16.19 7.70 1.25
C THR A 173 15.97 9.13 1.73
N ILE A 174 14.94 9.37 2.55
CA ILE A 174 14.69 10.65 3.23
C ILE A 174 15.16 10.64 4.69
N GLY A 175 15.83 9.55 5.12
CA GLY A 175 16.41 9.39 6.44
C GLY A 175 15.47 8.80 7.49
N ILE A 176 14.46 8.03 7.09
CA ILE A 176 13.66 7.21 8.02
C ILE A 176 14.40 5.89 8.27
N THR A 177 14.63 5.54 9.54
CA THR A 177 15.27 4.26 9.90
C THR A 177 14.24 3.15 10.03
N ASP A 178 13.79 2.65 8.88
CA ASP A 178 13.03 1.40 8.76
C ASP A 178 14.00 0.19 8.69
N ILE A 179 13.50 -1.01 8.36
CA ILE A 179 14.34 -2.20 8.15
C ILE A 179 15.48 -1.92 7.16
N MET A 180 15.18 -1.27 6.03
CA MET A 180 16.18 -0.98 5.01
C MET A 180 17.13 0.15 5.45
N GLY A 181 16.64 1.15 6.17
CA GLY A 181 17.48 2.16 6.81
C GLY A 181 18.45 1.58 7.82
N GLN A 182 18.04 0.58 8.61
CA GLN A 182 18.92 -0.10 9.55
C GLN A 182 20.05 -0.86 8.86
N VAL A 183 19.77 -1.47 7.70
CA VAL A 183 20.79 -2.09 6.86
C VAL A 183 21.85 -1.06 6.45
N GLN A 184 21.44 0.13 6.01
CA GLN A 184 22.38 1.19 5.64
C GLN A 184 23.21 1.68 6.83
N VAL A 185 22.61 1.76 8.02
CA VAL A 185 23.33 2.11 9.27
C VAL A 185 24.39 1.05 9.61
N ILE A 186 24.03 -0.24 9.55
CA ILE A 186 24.97 -1.34 9.83
C ILE A 186 26.12 -1.35 8.84
N ILE A 187 25.83 -1.24 7.54
CA ILE A 187 26.84 -1.21 6.48
C ILE A 187 27.77 -0.01 6.65
N GLY A 188 27.21 1.17 6.95
CA GLY A 188 27.98 2.39 7.18
C GLY A 188 28.92 2.28 8.38
N ASN A 189 28.44 1.73 9.50
CA ASN A 189 29.24 1.53 10.71
C ASN A 189 30.34 0.48 10.55
N ASN A 190 30.11 -0.52 9.70
CA ASN A 190 31.07 -1.59 9.41
C ASN A 190 32.01 -1.28 8.24
N TYR A 191 32.02 -0.03 7.74
CA TYR A 191 32.81 0.39 6.57
C TYR A 191 32.63 -0.52 5.34
N GLY A 192 31.43 -1.08 5.17
CA GLY A 192 31.13 -2.01 4.07
C GLY A 192 31.59 -3.45 4.28
N ALA A 193 32.10 -3.83 5.47
CA ALA A 193 32.28 -5.24 5.80
C ALA A 193 30.92 -5.97 5.84
N ASN A 194 30.90 -7.21 5.38
CA ASN A 194 29.73 -8.12 5.39
C ASN A 194 28.49 -7.59 4.64
N ILE A 195 28.64 -6.66 3.69
CA ILE A 195 27.53 -6.14 2.85
C ILE A 195 26.65 -7.26 2.29
N PHE A 196 27.28 -8.30 1.73
CA PHE A 196 26.57 -9.42 1.14
C PHE A 196 25.70 -10.18 2.14
N GLU A 197 26.24 -10.48 3.32
CA GLU A 197 25.51 -11.17 4.39
C GLU A 197 24.32 -10.34 4.87
N VAL A 198 24.51 -9.03 5.10
CA VAL A 198 23.44 -8.13 5.54
C VAL A 198 22.32 -8.05 4.51
N TYR A 199 22.64 -8.00 3.21
CA TYR A 199 21.63 -7.99 2.15
C TYR A 199 20.89 -9.33 2.01
N ILE A 200 21.54 -10.46 2.25
CA ILE A 200 20.85 -11.76 2.34
C ILE A 200 19.84 -11.75 3.49
N ILE A 201 20.27 -11.31 4.67
CA ILE A 201 19.42 -11.27 5.87
C ILE A 201 18.16 -10.45 5.61
N VAL A 202 18.32 -9.20 5.14
CA VAL A 202 17.16 -8.32 4.88
C VAL A 202 16.26 -8.85 3.78
N SER A 203 16.81 -9.51 2.75
CA SER A 203 16.02 -10.14 1.69
C SER A 203 15.14 -11.27 2.24
N ILE A 204 15.69 -12.13 3.10
CA ILE A 204 14.93 -13.19 3.77
C ILE A 204 13.84 -12.58 4.67
N MET A 205 14.15 -11.50 5.40
CA MET A 205 13.16 -10.83 6.25
C MET A 205 11.99 -10.26 5.44
N TYR A 206 12.25 -9.50 4.37
CA TYR A 206 11.18 -9.02 3.49
C TYR A 206 10.38 -10.18 2.87
N TRP A 207 11.05 -11.25 2.46
CA TRP A 207 10.40 -12.43 1.89
C TRP A 207 9.46 -13.11 2.89
N LEU A 208 9.89 -13.32 4.14
CA LEU A 208 9.04 -13.88 5.20
C LEU A 208 7.84 -13.00 5.51
N LEU A 209 8.01 -11.67 5.52
CA LEU A 209 6.90 -10.72 5.69
C LEU A 209 5.91 -10.81 4.51
N CYS A 210 6.40 -10.94 3.28
CA CYS A 210 5.54 -11.13 2.10
C CYS A 210 4.75 -12.44 2.20
N ILE A 211 5.38 -13.56 2.57
CA ILE A 211 4.72 -14.85 2.77
C ILE A 211 3.65 -14.76 3.87
N ALA A 212 3.92 -14.04 4.96
CA ALA A 212 2.95 -13.85 6.03
C ALA A 212 1.69 -13.12 5.52
N ILE A 213 1.86 -12.05 4.74
CA ILE A 213 0.76 -11.31 4.12
C ILE A 213 0.02 -12.20 3.10
N GLU A 214 0.74 -12.88 2.22
CA GLU A 214 0.18 -13.77 1.21
C GLU A 214 -0.67 -14.89 1.85
N THR A 215 -0.15 -15.51 2.91
CA THR A 215 -0.86 -16.55 3.66
C THR A 215 -2.12 -16.01 4.34
N LEU A 216 -2.04 -14.81 4.92
CA LEU A 216 -3.19 -14.14 5.53
C LEU A 216 -4.29 -13.90 4.51
N PHE A 217 -3.96 -13.27 3.38
CA PHE A 217 -4.94 -12.97 2.33
C PHE A 217 -5.46 -14.23 1.63
N GLY A 218 -4.63 -15.25 1.44
CA GLY A 218 -5.05 -16.55 0.91
C GLY A 218 -6.07 -17.26 1.81
N ARG A 219 -5.94 -17.13 3.14
CA ARG A 219 -6.95 -17.64 4.09
C ARG A 219 -8.26 -16.84 3.99
N LEU A 220 -8.18 -15.51 3.87
CA LEU A 220 -9.36 -14.65 3.70
C LEU A 220 -10.10 -14.95 2.39
N GLU A 221 -9.37 -15.15 1.29
CA GLU A 221 -9.93 -15.50 -0.02
C GLU A 221 -10.68 -16.83 0.03
N ARG A 222 -10.05 -17.89 0.60
CA ARG A 222 -10.69 -19.21 0.75
C ARG A 222 -11.97 -19.14 1.56
N ARG A 223 -12.04 -18.26 2.56
CA ARG A 223 -13.27 -18.04 3.35
C ARG A 223 -14.35 -17.34 2.52
N SER A 224 -13.96 -16.38 1.66
CA SER A 224 -14.89 -15.65 0.81
C SER A 224 -15.45 -16.49 -0.35
N ARG A 225 -14.68 -17.43 -0.91
CA ARG A 225 -15.14 -18.29 -2.03
C ARG A 225 -16.18 -19.34 -1.63
N LYS A 226 -16.31 -19.67 -0.34
CA LYS A 226 -17.28 -20.69 0.15
C LYS A 226 -18.76 -20.36 -0.12
N GLY A 227 -19.10 -19.19 -0.67
CA GLY A 227 -20.46 -18.80 -1.05
C GLY A 227 -20.67 -18.44 -2.53
N GLN A 228 -19.63 -18.51 -3.38
CA GLN A 228 -19.76 -18.18 -4.80
C GLN A 228 -19.84 -19.46 -5.62
N VAL A 229 -21.06 -19.94 -5.89
CA VAL A 229 -21.27 -20.96 -6.92
C VAL A 229 -20.99 -20.29 -8.25
N SER A 230 -19.93 -20.72 -8.94
CA SER A 230 -19.68 -20.34 -10.33
C SER A 230 -20.84 -20.86 -11.17
N ILE A 231 -21.84 -20.02 -11.44
CA ILE A 231 -22.81 -20.27 -12.51
C ILE A 231 -22.07 -19.98 -13.81
N ALA A 232 -21.24 -20.93 -14.23
CA ALA A 232 -20.66 -20.93 -15.56
C ALA A 232 -21.83 -20.93 -16.56
N ARG A 233 -21.81 -19.97 -17.49
CA ARG A 233 -22.57 -20.01 -18.74
C ARG A 233 -21.71 -20.65 -19.81
#